data_AF-A0A1S8KIU3-F1
#
_entry.id   AF-A0A1S8KIU3-F1
#
_cell.length_a   1.000
_cell.length_b   1.000
_cell.length_c   1.000
_cell.angle_alpha   90.00
_cell.angle_beta   90.00
_cell.angle_gamma   90.00
#
_symmetry.space_group_name_H-M   'P 1'
#
loop_
_entity.id
_entity.type
_entity.pdbx_description
1 polymer ?
#
loop_
_entity_poly.entity_id
_entity_poly.type
_entity_poly.pdbx_seq_one_letter_code
_entity_poly.pdbx_strand_id
1 'polypeptide(L)' 'YLGIHTEDKVKIIQEEVNGQKRLIIEAANIENELTIEQLFENYTDERNHVTIQNLGEAVGNEKW' A
#
# COMPACT_ATOMS: atom_id res chain seq x y z
N TYR A 1 0.50 -7.39 -17.03
CA TYR A 1 0.36 -8.28 -15.86
C TYR A 1 -0.70 -7.67 -14.95
N LEU A 2 -1.53 -8.47 -14.28
CA LEU A 2 -2.72 -8.03 -13.53
C LEU A 2 -2.45 -7.08 -12.33
N GLY A 3 -1.19 -6.74 -12.03
CA GLY A 3 -0.83 -5.82 -10.95
C GLY A 3 -1.09 -6.37 -9.54
N ILE A 4 -1.33 -7.67 -9.42
CA ILE A 4 -1.58 -8.37 -8.15
C ILE A 4 -0.27 -8.99 -7.67
N HIS A 5 0.09 -8.72 -6.42
CA HIS A 5 1.25 -9.23 -5.73
C HIS A 5 0.84 -10.22 -4.62
N THR A 6 1.82 -10.94 -4.09
CA THR A 6 1.61 -11.79 -2.91
C THR A 6 1.17 -10.91 -1.74
N GLU A 7 0.18 -11.37 -0.97
CA GLU A 7 -0.44 -10.66 0.17
C GLU A 7 -1.47 -9.57 -0.17
N ASP A 8 -1.72 -9.31 -1.45
CA ASP A 8 -2.77 -8.38 -1.85
C ASP A 8 -4.17 -8.87 -1.46
N LYS A 9 -4.99 -7.93 -0.99
CA LYS A 9 -6.42 -8.17 -0.82
C LYS A 9 -7.09 -8.24 -2.19
N VAL A 10 -7.89 -9.29 -2.40
CA VAL A 10 -8.62 -9.52 -3.64
C VAL A 10 -10.11 -9.68 -3.37
N LYS A 11 -10.92 -9.30 -4.35
CA LYS A 11 -12.35 -9.59 -4.37
C LYS A 11 -12.58 -10.84 -5.21
N ILE A 12 -13.37 -11.76 -4.66
CA ILE A 12 -13.69 -13.04 -5.28
C ILE A 12 -15.18 -13.03 -5.66
N ILE A 13 -15.46 -13.28 -6.93
CA ILE A 13 -16.83 -13.37 -7.45
C ILE A 13 -17.01 -14.74 -8.09
N GLN A 14 -18.10 -15.42 -7.75
CA GLN A 14 -18.51 -16.66 -8.40
C GLN A 14 -19.80 -16.41 -9.17
N GLU A 15 -19.83 -16.79 -10.45
CA GLU A 15 -21.01 -16.64 -11.30
C GLU A 15 -21.22 -17.87 -12.19
N GLU A 16 -22.45 -18.06 -12.65
CA GLU A 16 -22.80 -19.08 -13.64
C GLU A 16 -23.25 -18.39 -14.93
N VAL A 17 -22.51 -18.61 -16.00
CA VAL A 17 -22.77 -18.02 -17.32
C VAL A 17 -22.92 -19.14 -18.33
N ASN A 18 -24.07 -19.24 -18.97
CA ASN A 18 -24.41 -20.29 -19.94
C ASN A 18 -24.22 -21.73 -19.40
N GLY A 19 -24.56 -21.96 -18.13
CA GLY A 19 -24.38 -23.26 -17.47
C GLY A 19 -22.95 -23.58 -17.06
N GLN A 20 -21.99 -22.67 -17.26
CA GLN A 20 -20.61 -22.81 -16.80
C GLN A 20 -20.36 -21.92 -15.59
N LYS A 21 -19.77 -22.52 -14.54
CA LYS A 21 -19.31 -21.79 -13.36
C LYS A 21 -18.00 -21.08 -13.67
N ARG A 22 -17.92 -19.79 -13.33
CA ARG A 22 -16.74 -18.95 -13.47
C ARG A 22 -16.34 -18.39 -12.10
N LEU A 23 -15.04 -18.35 -11.86
CA LEU A 23 -14.42 -17.72 -10.69
C LEU A 23 -13.64 -16.50 -11.20
N ILE A 24 -14.00 -15.32 -10.70
CA ILE A 24 -13.35 -14.05 -11.03
C ILE A 24 -12.61 -13.58 -9.78
N ILE A 25 -11.33 -13.24 -9.95
CA ILE A 25 -10.47 -12.69 -8.91
C ILE A 25 -9.99 -11.32 -9.41
N GLU A 26 -10.37 -10.26 -8.72
CA GLU A 26 -10.00 -8.89 -9.04
C GLU A 26 -9.27 -8.23 -7.87
N ALA A 27 -8.39 -7.27 -8.16
CA ALA A 27 -7.78 -6.46 -7.12
C ALA A 27 -8.88 -5.75 -6.32
N ALA A 28 -8.80 -5.80 -4.99
CA ALA A 28 -9.72 -5.03 -4.17
C ALA A 28 -9.41 -3.54 -4.37
N ASN A 29 -10.43 -2.70 -4.58
CA ASN A 29 -10.26 -1.25 -4.48
C ASN A 29 -9.90 -0.93 -3.02
N ILE A 30 -8.61 -0.66 -2.77
CA ILE A 30 -8.14 -0.22 -1.46
C ILE A 30 -8.30 1.29 -1.43
N GLU A 31 -9.44 1.77 -0.93
CA GLU A 31 -9.74 3.20 -0.73
C GLU A 31 -9.02 3.80 0.49
N ASN A 32 -7.85 3.30 0.88
CA ASN A 32 -7.11 3.84 2.03
C ASN A 32 -6.13 4.93 1.61
N GLU A 33 -6.61 5.90 0.84
CA GLU A 33 -5.90 7.17 0.67
C GLU A 33 -6.19 8.05 1.89
N LEU A 34 -5.26 8.05 2.85
CA LEU A 34 -5.31 8.98 3.98
C LEU A 34 -4.84 10.36 3.51
N THR A 35 -5.57 11.40 3.86
CA THR A 35 -5.10 12.77 3.64
C THR A 35 -4.00 13.13 4.64
N ILE A 36 -3.22 14.17 4.35
CA ILE A 36 -2.18 14.67 5.27
C ILE A 36 -2.83 15.03 6.62
N GLU A 37 -4.00 15.67 6.61
CA GLU A 37 -4.72 16.06 7.81
C GLU A 37 -5.11 14.86 8.67
N GLN A 38 -5.56 13.75 8.05
CA GLN A 38 -5.88 12.51 8.77
C GLN A 38 -4.63 11.84 9.36
N LEU A 39 -3.50 11.90 8.66
CA LEU A 39 -2.22 11.37 9.18
C LEU A 39 -1.74 12.11 10.43
N PHE A 40 -2.07 13.40 10.57
CA PHE A 40 -1.64 14.25 11.67
C PHE A 40 -2.76 14.61 12.67
N GLU A 41 -3.96 14.03 12.56
CA GLU A 41 -5.13 14.37 13.39
C GLU A 41 -4.84 14.30 14.90
N ASN A 42 -3.99 13.35 15.31
CA ASN A 42 -3.61 13.12 16.71
C ASN A 42 -2.19 13.58 17.05
N TYR A 43 -1.55 14.36 16.16
CA TYR A 43 -0.20 14.85 16.40
C TYR A 43 -0.22 15.97 17.46
N THR A 44 0.53 15.79 18.54
CA THR A 44 0.79 16.81 19.55
C THR A 44 2.22 17.34 19.37
N ASP A 45 2.44 18.64 19.60
CA ASP A 45 3.75 19.31 19.50
C ASP A 45 4.73 18.93 20.63
N GLU A 46 4.59 17.72 21.16
CA GLU A 46 5.53 17.16 22.11
C GLU A 46 6.83 16.82 21.39
N ARG A 47 7.96 17.28 21.94
CA ARG A 47 9.29 16.95 21.42
C ARG A 47 9.58 15.47 21.62
N ASN A 48 9.13 14.65 20.69
CA ASN A 48 9.52 13.26 20.60
C ASN A 48 10.97 13.19 20.10
N HIS A 49 11.89 12.73 20.95
CA HIS A 49 13.24 12.42 20.51
C HIS A 49 13.20 11.14 19.67
N VAL A 50 13.23 11.30 18.36
CA VAL A 50 13.30 10.19 17.41
C VAL A 50 14.73 10.05 16.89
N THR A 51 15.29 8.86 17.02
CA THR A 51 16.59 8.54 16.40
C THR A 51 16.33 8.24 14.93
N ILE A 52 16.86 9.09 14.04
CA ILE A 52 16.80 8.84 12.59
C ILE A 52 17.58 7.57 12.29
N GLN A 53 16.98 6.64 11.54
CA GLN A 53 17.65 5.43 11.12
C GLN A 53 18.85 5.77 10.22
N ASN A 54 20.04 5.30 10.60
CA ASN A 54 21.24 5.43 9.77
C ASN A 54 21.21 4.36 8.66
N LEU A 55 21.08 4.79 7.41
CA LEU A 55 21.07 3.91 6.22
C LEU A 55 22.46 3.67 5.63
N GLY A 56 23.53 4.15 6.28
CA GLY A 56 24.91 4.10 5.79
C GLY A 56 25.28 5.29 4.92
N GLU A 57 26.51 5.27 4.41
CA GLU A 57 27.02 6.30 3.50
C GLU A 57 26.63 5.99 2.05
N ALA A 58 26.38 7.03 1.26
CA ALA A 58 26.12 6.87 -0.16
C ALA A 58 27.36 6.26 -0.84
N VAL A 59 27.21 5.12 -1.52
CA VAL A 59 28.31 4.41 -2.20
C VAL A 59 28.51 4.91 -3.65
N GLY A 60 28.02 6.12 -3.95
CA GLY A 60 28.02 6.71 -5.29
C GLY A 60 28.96 7.91 -5.43
N ASN A 61 29.54 8.09 -6.62
CA ASN A 61 30.35 9.26 -6.95
C ASN A 61 29.46 10.41 -7.45
N GLU A 62 28.46 10.80 -6.65
CA GLU A 62 27.53 11.86 -7.01
C GLU A 62 28.18 13.22 -6.75
N LYS A 63 28.62 13.87 -7.83
CA LYS A 63 29.03 15.28 -7.82
C LYS A 63 27.78 16.13 -7.98
N TRP A 64 27.37 16.77 -6.90
CA TRP A 64 26.39 17.85 -6.88
C TRP A 64 27.07 19.19 -7.14
#